data_AF-A0A175WFA1-F1
#
_entry.id   AF-A0A175WFA1-F1
#
_cell.length_a   1.000
_cell.length_b   1.000
_cell.length_c   1.000
_cell.angle_alpha   90.00
_cell.angle_beta   90.00
_cell.angle_gamma   90.00
#
_symmetry.space_group_name_H-M   'P 1'
#
loop_
_entity.id
_entity.type
_entity.pdbx_description
1 polymer ?
#
loop_
_entity_poly.entity_id
_entity_poly.type
_entity_poly.pdbx_seq_one_letter_code
_entity_poly.pdbx_strand_id
1 'polypeptide(L)'
;MRNLAVLLTLTSPVLAGINWDVFEYGVVPTFKWTRPFPDDGTDPGGFDVNCRAQGTFHGKLYKLKDLPENPPAGLSPWQEAIDVFLKKRDYMGSWDGVDHKGQDREVVMMEWVDVPVTVRHWIEEQQADDRETNENKWMFAVLEKPKKEGDKIYGTVKPKATASPAATATEQGQGGQQEQVQAQVENVPDIPDKDKIVVFSAAAVYEILPLWVSKGSKCERELGNLAKYKPQAVDHSVLAWVVDHTKPQRDLGKRDITFKVEAMAVTETEEGKRARLMWERLHRAVKRNERKQQREERLKARKEMEEGRVRDEL
;
A
#
# COMPACT_ATOMS: atom_id res chain seq x y z
N MET A 1 -14.85 -57.03 -23.96
CA MET A 1 -14.74 -56.44 -22.60
C MET A 1 -14.27 -55.00 -22.77
N ARG A 2 -15.08 -54.01 -22.41
CA ARG A 2 -14.78 -52.58 -22.65
C ARG A 2 -13.89 -52.05 -21.51
N ASN A 3 -12.65 -51.71 -21.82
CA ASN A 3 -11.71 -51.06 -20.90
C ASN A 3 -12.17 -49.63 -20.60
N LEU A 4 -12.60 -49.37 -19.38
CA LEU A 4 -12.79 -48.03 -18.84
C LEU A 4 -11.42 -47.49 -18.40
N ALA A 5 -10.87 -46.54 -19.16
CA ALA A 5 -9.69 -45.78 -18.76
C ALA A 5 -10.13 -44.65 -17.81
N VAL A 6 -9.87 -44.82 -16.51
CA VAL A 6 -10.05 -43.78 -15.49
C VAL A 6 -8.86 -42.84 -15.55
N LEU A 7 -9.05 -41.66 -16.17
CA LEU A 7 -8.09 -40.56 -16.16
C LEU A 7 -8.07 -39.92 -14.75
N LEU A 8 -7.10 -40.31 -13.93
CA LEU A 8 -6.76 -39.62 -12.69
C LEU A 8 -6.13 -38.27 -13.03
N THR A 9 -6.90 -37.19 -12.89
CA THR A 9 -6.39 -35.82 -12.91
C THR A 9 -5.63 -35.57 -11.60
N LEU A 10 -4.31 -35.64 -11.66
CA LEU A 10 -3.41 -35.19 -10.58
C LEU A 10 -3.54 -33.67 -10.43
N THR A 11 -4.32 -33.22 -9.46
CA THR A 11 -4.31 -31.83 -9.01
C THR A 11 -3.02 -31.59 -8.24
N SER A 12 -2.08 -30.85 -8.82
CA SER A 12 -0.87 -30.42 -8.13
C SER A 12 -1.25 -29.57 -6.91
N PRO A 13 -0.83 -29.94 -5.69
CA PRO A 13 -1.01 -29.06 -4.54
C PRO A 13 -0.16 -27.81 -4.77
N VAL A 14 -0.82 -26.65 -4.76
CA VAL A 14 -0.17 -25.35 -4.72
C VAL A 14 0.57 -25.29 -3.39
N LEU A 15 1.87 -25.61 -3.42
CA LEU A 15 2.76 -25.35 -2.30
C LEU A 15 2.75 -23.83 -2.09
N ALA A 16 2.13 -23.38 -1.00
CA ALA A 16 2.29 -22.02 -0.50
C ALA A 16 3.78 -21.82 -0.22
N GLY A 17 4.51 -21.34 -1.23
CA GLY A 17 5.94 -21.11 -1.14
C GLY A 17 6.19 -20.06 -0.07
N ILE A 18 7.01 -20.41 0.92
CA ILE A 18 7.51 -19.43 1.88
C ILE A 18 8.22 -18.34 1.06
N ASN A 19 7.75 -17.09 1.17
CA ASN A 19 8.46 -15.96 0.59
C ASN A 19 9.74 -15.71 1.42
N TRP A 20 10.86 -16.27 0.97
CA TRP A 20 12.15 -16.18 1.67
C TRP A 20 12.61 -14.74 1.86
N ASP A 21 12.25 -13.82 0.97
CA ASP A 21 12.62 -12.40 1.07
C ASP A 21 12.10 -11.77 2.37
N VAL A 22 10.92 -12.19 2.84
CA VAL A 22 10.33 -11.71 4.11
C VAL A 22 11.21 -12.08 5.31
N PHE A 23 11.81 -13.26 5.28
CA PHE A 23 12.70 -13.73 6.35
C PHE A 23 14.10 -13.12 6.26
N GLU A 24 14.63 -12.96 5.04
CA GLU A 24 15.99 -12.47 4.82
C GLU A 24 16.10 -10.96 5.05
N TYR A 25 15.15 -10.18 4.53
CA TYR A 25 15.23 -8.72 4.51
C TYR A 25 14.35 -8.07 5.58
N GLY A 26 13.25 -8.72 5.94
CA GLY A 26 12.23 -8.19 6.86
C GLY A 26 11.21 -7.29 6.17
N VAL A 27 10.06 -7.14 6.83
CA VAL A 27 8.96 -6.26 6.41
C VAL A 27 9.15 -4.89 7.06
N VAL A 28 8.89 -3.81 6.32
CA VAL A 28 8.99 -2.46 6.86
C VAL A 28 7.97 -2.23 7.97
N PRO A 29 8.29 -1.44 9.02
CA PRO A 29 7.36 -1.22 10.15
C PRO A 29 6.05 -0.52 9.75
N THR A 30 6.05 0.19 8.63
CA THR A 30 4.87 0.91 8.11
C THR A 30 3.88 -0.01 7.41
N PHE A 31 4.30 -1.21 6.99
CA PHE A 31 3.45 -2.15 6.27
C PHE A 31 2.55 -2.92 7.25
N LYS A 32 1.25 -2.66 7.20
CA LYS A 32 0.25 -3.18 8.16
C LYS A 32 -0.75 -4.14 7.55
N TRP A 33 -0.69 -4.37 6.24
CA TRP A 33 -1.68 -5.16 5.52
C TRP A 33 -1.37 -6.64 5.64
N THR A 34 -2.38 -7.38 6.07
CA THR A 34 -2.37 -8.84 6.10
C THR A 34 -3.59 -9.29 5.32
N ARG A 35 -3.42 -10.14 4.30
CA ARG A 35 -4.53 -10.66 3.51
C ARG A 35 -5.50 -11.42 4.43
N PRO A 36 -6.76 -10.99 4.60
CA PRO A 36 -7.70 -11.62 5.52
C PRO A 36 -8.51 -12.74 4.86
N PHE A 37 -8.29 -12.97 3.56
CA PHE A 37 -9.03 -13.94 2.75
C PHE A 37 -8.16 -15.15 2.43
N PRO A 38 -8.75 -16.34 2.28
CA PRO A 38 -8.04 -17.49 1.73
C PRO A 38 -7.69 -17.26 0.24
N ASP A 39 -6.61 -17.88 -0.23
CA ASP A 39 -6.16 -17.75 -1.63
C ASP A 39 -7.04 -18.49 -2.65
N ASP A 40 -8.08 -19.20 -2.19
CA ASP A 40 -9.00 -19.99 -3.02
C ASP A 40 -10.15 -19.17 -3.65
N GLY A 41 -10.21 -17.87 -3.35
CA GLY A 41 -11.24 -16.96 -3.87
C GLY A 41 -12.57 -16.99 -3.10
N THR A 42 -12.63 -17.73 -1.99
CA THR A 42 -13.79 -17.69 -1.08
C THR A 42 -13.90 -16.35 -0.36
N ASP A 43 -15.12 -16.02 0.08
CA ASP A 43 -15.36 -14.81 0.86
C ASP A 43 -14.60 -14.85 2.21
N PRO A 44 -14.25 -13.68 2.79
CA PRO A 44 -13.76 -13.60 4.16
C PRO A 44 -14.68 -14.36 5.12
N GLY A 45 -14.14 -15.40 5.76
CA GLY A 45 -14.85 -16.12 6.80
C GLY A 45 -15.36 -15.16 7.89
N GLY A 46 -16.65 -15.22 8.19
CA GLY A 46 -17.28 -14.37 9.20
C GLY A 46 -17.72 -12.99 8.71
N PHE A 47 -17.61 -12.68 7.42
CA PHE A 47 -18.07 -11.41 6.86
C PHE A 47 -18.95 -11.62 5.62
N ASP A 48 -20.00 -10.82 5.51
CA ASP A 48 -20.81 -10.68 4.30
C ASP A 48 -20.15 -9.66 3.37
N VAL A 49 -19.89 -10.06 2.13
CA VAL A 49 -19.39 -9.17 1.08
C VAL A 49 -20.57 -8.45 0.44
N ASN A 50 -20.83 -7.23 0.91
CA ASN A 50 -21.89 -6.38 0.37
C ASN A 50 -21.62 -6.00 -1.09
N CYS A 51 -20.34 -5.86 -1.42
CA CYS A 51 -19.92 -5.45 -2.74
C CYS A 51 -18.46 -5.76 -3.00
N ARG A 52 -18.13 -5.99 -4.27
CA ARG A 52 -16.81 -6.37 -4.75
C ARG A 52 -16.51 -5.68 -6.07
N ALA A 53 -15.30 -5.19 -6.22
CA ALA A 53 -14.75 -4.63 -7.44
C ALA A 53 -13.31 -5.12 -7.63
N GLN A 54 -12.91 -5.32 -8.88
CA GLN A 54 -11.54 -5.71 -9.22
C GLN A 54 -11.09 -4.98 -10.47
N GLY A 55 -9.77 -4.79 -10.58
CA GLY A 55 -9.13 -4.17 -11.73
C GLY A 55 -7.74 -4.74 -11.94
N THR A 56 -7.28 -4.74 -13.18
CA THR A 56 -5.90 -5.13 -13.53
C THR A 56 -5.22 -3.92 -14.15
N PHE A 57 -4.00 -3.65 -13.71
CA PHE A 57 -3.24 -2.47 -14.08
C PHE A 57 -1.88 -2.87 -14.63
N HIS A 58 -1.41 -2.09 -15.59
CA HIS A 58 -0.14 -2.29 -16.26
C HIS A 58 0.87 -1.26 -15.78
N GLY A 59 2.11 -1.69 -15.57
CA GLY A 59 3.19 -0.81 -15.20
C GLY A 59 4.53 -1.43 -15.54
N LYS A 60 5.59 -0.81 -15.05
CA LYS A 60 6.95 -1.31 -15.16
C LYS A 60 7.62 -1.31 -13.79
N LEU A 61 8.33 -2.37 -13.46
CA LEU A 61 9.03 -2.51 -12.19
C LEU A 61 10.53 -2.42 -12.40
N TYR A 62 11.15 -1.46 -11.72
CA TYR A 62 12.58 -1.19 -11.75
C TYR A 62 13.17 -1.37 -10.37
N LYS A 63 14.44 -1.76 -10.29
CA LYS A 63 15.24 -1.62 -9.08
C LYS A 63 15.97 -0.29 -9.09
N LEU A 64 16.36 0.22 -7.92
CA LEU A 64 17.13 1.46 -7.85
C LEU A 64 18.47 1.38 -8.62
N LYS A 65 19.10 0.20 -8.69
CA LYS A 65 20.29 -0.02 -9.53
C LYS A 65 20.06 0.15 -11.03
N ASP A 66 18.82 0.06 -11.49
CA ASP A 66 18.48 0.22 -12.91
C ASP A 66 18.34 1.70 -13.29
N LEU A 67 18.17 2.61 -12.31
CA LEU A 67 17.90 4.02 -12.60
C LEU A 67 18.95 4.69 -13.49
N PRO A 68 20.26 4.43 -13.37
CA PRO A 68 21.26 5.04 -14.24
C PRO A 68 21.20 4.57 -15.70
N GLU A 69 20.52 3.45 -15.99
CA GLU A 69 20.41 2.93 -17.34
C GLU A 69 19.37 3.69 -18.16
N ASN A 70 19.58 3.76 -19.48
CA ASN A 70 18.62 4.39 -20.38
C ASN A 70 17.35 3.52 -20.52
N PRO A 71 16.18 4.14 -20.77
CA PRO A 71 14.99 3.41 -21.16
C PRO A 71 15.24 2.52 -22.39
N PRO A 72 14.62 1.32 -22.48
CA PRO A 72 13.61 0.78 -21.55
C PRO A 72 14.18 0.07 -20.32
N ALA A 73 15.50 -0.19 -20.28
CA ALA A 73 16.15 -0.99 -19.24
C ALA A 73 16.21 -0.27 -17.88
N GLY A 74 16.30 1.06 -17.91
CA GLY A 74 16.31 1.94 -16.74
C GLY A 74 15.46 3.19 -16.90
N LEU A 75 15.74 4.18 -16.05
CA LEU A 75 15.00 5.44 -15.93
C LEU A 75 15.93 6.66 -15.83
N SER A 76 17.06 6.63 -16.56
CA SER A 76 18.09 7.68 -16.47
C SER A 76 17.58 9.13 -16.59
N PRO A 77 16.56 9.46 -17.42
CA PRO A 77 16.04 10.83 -17.49
C PRO A 77 15.42 11.33 -16.18
N TRP A 78 14.93 10.41 -15.35
CA TRP A 78 14.24 10.70 -14.09
C TRP A 78 15.05 10.36 -12.85
N GLN A 79 16.25 9.79 -13.00
CA GLN A 79 17.07 9.30 -11.88
C GLN A 79 17.20 10.36 -10.77
N GLU A 80 17.58 11.58 -11.12
CA GLU A 80 17.82 12.65 -10.14
C GLU A 80 16.53 13.04 -9.40
N ALA A 81 15.41 13.16 -10.11
CA ALA A 81 14.11 13.41 -9.50
C ALA A 81 13.68 12.28 -8.54
N ILE A 82 13.87 11.02 -8.96
CA ILE A 82 13.53 9.85 -8.15
C ILE A 82 14.43 9.78 -6.90
N ASP A 83 15.73 10.02 -7.03
CA ASP A 83 16.67 10.03 -5.90
C ASP A 83 16.30 11.12 -4.89
N VAL A 84 16.02 12.34 -5.34
CA VAL A 84 15.58 13.45 -4.47
C VAL A 84 14.26 13.11 -3.80
N PHE A 85 13.32 12.51 -4.53
CA PHE A 85 12.04 12.10 -3.99
C PHE A 85 12.19 11.01 -2.91
N LEU A 86 12.97 9.96 -3.15
CA LEU A 86 13.11 8.86 -2.21
C LEU A 86 13.95 9.23 -0.98
N LYS A 87 14.96 10.10 -1.10
CA LYS A 87 15.83 10.50 0.03
C LYS A 87 15.09 11.22 1.16
N LYS A 88 13.98 11.89 0.85
CA LYS A 88 13.17 12.63 1.84
C LYS A 88 12.20 11.73 2.62
N ARG A 89 12.13 10.44 2.29
CA ARG A 89 11.01 9.57 2.70
C ARG A 89 11.49 8.20 3.14
N ASP A 90 10.70 7.57 4.00
CA ASP A 90 10.88 6.16 4.31
C ASP A 90 10.36 5.31 3.15
N TYR A 91 11.15 4.31 2.76
CA TYR A 91 10.73 3.35 1.75
C TYR A 91 9.62 2.46 2.30
N MET A 92 8.53 2.29 1.53
CA MET A 92 7.35 1.57 2.02
C MET A 92 7.38 0.06 1.78
N GLY A 93 8.38 -0.44 1.05
CA GLY A 93 8.51 -1.86 0.76
C GLY A 93 8.02 -2.27 -0.65
N SER A 94 8.30 -3.53 -0.98
CA SER A 94 7.79 -4.22 -2.17
C SER A 94 6.30 -4.57 -2.03
N TRP A 95 5.75 -5.42 -2.91
CA TRP A 95 4.35 -5.86 -2.86
C TRP A 95 3.93 -6.51 -1.52
N ASP A 96 4.89 -7.12 -0.82
CA ASP A 96 4.71 -7.77 0.49
C ASP A 96 5.29 -6.92 1.64
N GLY A 97 5.59 -5.64 1.38
CA GLY A 97 6.18 -4.74 2.37
C GLY A 97 7.65 -5.01 2.68
N VAL A 98 8.34 -5.82 1.88
CA VAL A 98 9.75 -6.17 2.10
C VAL A 98 10.67 -5.01 1.71
N ASP A 99 11.67 -4.72 2.53
CA ASP A 99 12.75 -3.78 2.18
C ASP A 99 14.02 -4.53 1.81
N HIS A 100 14.25 -4.74 0.51
CA HIS A 100 15.50 -5.31 -0.01
C HIS A 100 16.74 -4.42 0.22
N LYS A 101 16.54 -3.19 0.70
CA LYS A 101 17.56 -2.19 1.05
C LYS A 101 18.39 -1.72 -0.14
N GLY A 102 18.96 -0.52 0.03
CA GLY A 102 19.92 0.06 -0.91
C GLY A 102 19.44 0.02 -2.36
N GLN A 103 20.30 -0.50 -3.23
CA GLN A 103 20.10 -0.50 -4.68
C GLN A 103 19.15 -1.60 -5.19
N ASP A 104 18.74 -2.53 -4.33
CA ASP A 104 17.81 -3.60 -4.68
C ASP A 104 16.34 -3.26 -4.37
N ARG A 105 16.08 -2.10 -3.74
CA ARG A 105 14.72 -1.54 -3.59
C ARG A 105 14.05 -1.36 -4.94
N GLU A 106 12.73 -1.52 -4.96
CA GLU A 106 11.93 -1.55 -6.16
C GLU A 106 11.03 -0.33 -6.27
N VAL A 107 10.87 0.19 -7.48
CA VAL A 107 9.92 1.24 -7.82
C VAL A 107 9.10 0.82 -9.02
N VAL A 108 7.80 1.09 -8.93
CA VAL A 108 6.85 0.93 -10.02
C VAL A 108 6.77 2.26 -10.76
N MET A 109 6.89 2.20 -12.08
CA MET A 109 6.63 3.29 -13.00
C MET A 109 5.35 2.99 -13.78
N MET A 110 4.46 3.96 -13.87
CA MET A 110 3.26 3.88 -14.70
C MET A 110 3.10 5.15 -15.54
N GLU A 111 2.50 5.00 -16.70
CA GLU A 111 2.00 6.12 -17.48
C GLU A 111 0.88 6.81 -16.70
N TRP A 112 0.90 8.14 -16.59
CA TRP A 112 -0.10 8.85 -15.78
C TRP A 112 -1.53 8.63 -16.29
N VAL A 113 -1.69 8.48 -17.62
CA VAL A 113 -2.98 8.19 -18.25
C VAL A 113 -3.54 6.81 -17.89
N ASP A 114 -2.68 5.86 -17.51
CA ASP A 114 -3.09 4.50 -17.12
C ASP A 114 -3.49 4.44 -15.63
N VAL A 115 -3.21 5.49 -14.86
CA VAL A 115 -3.61 5.61 -13.46
C VAL A 115 -5.10 6.01 -13.39
N PRO A 116 -5.93 5.28 -12.61
CA PRO A 116 -7.33 5.63 -12.43
C PRO A 116 -7.52 7.08 -11.99
N VAL A 117 -8.53 7.76 -12.55
CA VAL A 117 -8.80 9.19 -12.27
C VAL A 117 -8.97 9.48 -10.77
N THR A 118 -9.61 8.58 -10.04
CA THR A 118 -9.80 8.64 -8.58
C THR A 118 -8.47 8.64 -7.83
N VAL A 119 -7.52 7.83 -8.27
CA VAL A 119 -6.16 7.79 -7.71
C VAL A 119 -5.40 9.07 -8.08
N ARG A 120 -5.52 9.53 -9.33
CA ARG A 120 -4.86 10.77 -9.77
C ARG A 120 -5.30 11.98 -8.97
N HIS A 121 -6.61 12.17 -8.79
CA HIS A 121 -7.16 13.27 -7.99
C HIS A 121 -6.64 13.20 -6.55
N TRP A 122 -6.62 12.00 -5.95
CA TRP A 122 -6.08 11.84 -4.60
C TRP A 122 -4.59 12.20 -4.52
N ILE A 123 -3.78 11.78 -5.49
CA ILE A 123 -2.35 12.13 -5.54
C ILE A 123 -2.17 13.64 -5.68
N GLU A 124 -2.93 14.29 -6.55
CA GLU A 124 -2.87 15.76 -6.74
C GLU A 124 -3.30 16.51 -5.47
N GLU A 125 -4.31 16.03 -4.75
CA GLU A 125 -4.71 16.56 -3.44
C GLU A 125 -3.59 16.40 -2.40
N GLN A 126 -2.90 15.25 -2.38
CA GLN A 126 -1.74 15.09 -1.50
C GLN A 126 -0.57 15.98 -1.92
N GLN A 127 -0.35 16.21 -3.22
CA GLN A 127 0.71 17.10 -3.70
C GLN A 127 0.43 18.57 -3.38
N ALA A 128 -0.85 18.97 -3.29
CA ALA A 128 -1.26 20.33 -3.00
C ALA A 128 -1.09 20.74 -1.53
N ASP A 129 -0.98 19.76 -0.62
CA ASP A 129 -0.72 20.01 0.79
C ASP A 129 0.77 20.31 1.02
N ASP A 130 1.09 21.59 1.14
CA ASP A 130 2.43 22.16 1.29
C ASP A 130 2.97 22.12 2.73
N ARG A 131 2.23 21.54 3.67
CA ARG A 131 2.68 21.41 5.06
C ARG A 131 3.92 20.51 5.10
N GLU A 132 4.93 20.91 5.86
CA GLU A 132 6.16 20.10 6.07
C GLU A 132 5.85 18.67 6.54
N THR A 133 4.78 18.50 7.33
CA THR A 133 4.31 17.19 7.78
C THR A 133 3.85 16.26 6.65
N ASN A 134 3.60 16.79 5.45
CA ASN A 134 3.16 16.06 4.28
C ASN A 134 4.31 15.77 3.29
N GLU A 135 5.39 16.58 3.27
CA GLU A 135 6.56 16.32 2.41
C GLU A 135 7.09 14.90 2.60
N ASN A 136 7.10 14.41 3.85
CA ASN A 136 7.60 13.08 4.18
C ASN A 136 6.54 11.97 4.03
N LYS A 137 5.29 12.32 3.67
CA LYS A 137 4.16 11.38 3.69
C LYS A 137 3.60 11.03 2.34
N TRP A 138 3.62 11.92 1.35
CA TRP A 138 3.05 11.59 0.04
C TRP A 138 3.98 10.65 -0.74
N MET A 139 3.40 9.66 -1.43
CA MET A 139 4.09 8.40 -1.78
C MET A 139 4.30 8.17 -3.28
N PHE A 140 3.85 9.11 -4.12
CA PHE A 140 3.73 8.91 -5.58
C PHE A 140 4.39 10.06 -6.35
N ALA A 141 5.63 9.93 -6.81
CA ALA A 141 6.27 10.97 -7.60
C ALA A 141 5.65 11.11 -8.99
N VAL A 142 4.96 12.23 -9.27
CA VAL A 142 4.48 12.56 -10.61
C VAL A 142 5.56 13.36 -11.35
N LEU A 143 6.03 12.87 -12.49
CA LEU A 143 7.18 13.43 -13.23
C LEU A 143 6.79 13.75 -14.68
N GLU A 144 7.33 14.83 -15.24
CA GLU A 144 7.20 15.14 -16.67
C GLU A 144 8.07 14.18 -17.50
N LYS A 145 7.62 13.83 -18.71
CA LYS A 145 8.43 13.07 -19.65
C LYS A 145 9.49 13.96 -20.31
N PRO A 146 10.70 13.45 -20.56
CA PRO A 146 11.70 14.17 -21.35
C PRO A 146 11.13 14.48 -22.74
N LYS A 147 11.28 15.73 -23.21
CA LYS A 147 10.78 16.16 -24.52
C LYS A 147 11.72 15.74 -25.64
N LYS A 148 13.01 15.66 -25.32
CA LYS A 148 14.09 15.23 -26.20
C LYS A 148 14.92 14.17 -25.52
N GLU A 149 15.55 13.33 -26.33
CA GLU A 149 16.55 12.38 -25.84
C GLU A 149 17.70 13.13 -25.15
N GLY A 150 18.04 12.71 -23.94
CA GLY A 150 19.05 13.36 -23.10
C GLY A 150 18.52 14.45 -22.15
N ASP A 151 17.24 14.85 -22.26
CA ASP A 151 16.63 15.74 -21.28
C ASP A 151 16.60 15.06 -19.90
N LYS A 152 16.93 15.82 -18.85
CA LYS A 152 16.88 15.38 -17.45
C LYS A 152 15.76 16.08 -16.69
N ILE A 153 15.13 15.34 -15.79
CA ILE A 153 14.04 15.79 -14.94
C ILE A 153 14.53 15.82 -13.50
N TYR A 154 14.33 16.95 -12.82
CA TYR A 154 14.93 17.23 -11.50
C TYR A 154 13.92 17.23 -10.34
N GLY A 155 12.62 17.12 -10.62
CA GLY A 155 11.61 17.18 -9.59
C GLY A 155 10.23 16.76 -10.06
N THR A 156 9.29 16.78 -9.12
CA THR A 156 7.90 16.39 -9.38
C THR A 156 7.12 17.55 -9.96
N VAL A 157 6.16 17.23 -10.83
CA VAL A 157 5.20 18.18 -11.39
C VAL A 157 4.38 18.77 -10.24
N LYS A 158 4.20 20.09 -10.22
CA LYS A 158 3.30 20.75 -9.27
C LYS A 158 1.85 20.39 -9.63
N PRO A 159 0.97 20.19 -8.64
CA PRO A 159 -0.42 19.85 -8.89
C PRO A 159 -1.08 20.98 -9.70
N LYS A 160 -2.04 20.60 -10.54
CA LYS A 160 -2.83 21.57 -11.29
C LYS A 160 -3.52 22.50 -10.29
N ALA A 161 -3.45 23.81 -10.53
CA ALA A 161 -4.17 24.76 -9.71
C ALA A 161 -5.68 24.48 -9.84
N THR A 162 -6.25 23.75 -8.90
CA THR A 162 -7.69 23.61 -8.78
C THR A 162 -8.23 25.00 -8.49
N ALA A 163 -8.99 25.57 -9.43
CA ALA A 163 -9.65 26.86 -9.22
C ALA A 163 -10.45 26.77 -7.92
N SER A 164 -9.96 27.41 -6.87
CA SER A 164 -10.60 27.38 -5.56
C SER A 164 -12.02 27.92 -5.72
N PRO A 165 -13.07 27.16 -5.37
CA PRO A 165 -14.45 27.65 -5.50
C PRO A 165 -14.75 28.86 -4.59
N ALA A 166 -13.82 29.26 -3.71
CA ALA A 166 -13.97 30.42 -2.85
C ALA A 166 -13.92 31.79 -3.58
N ALA A 167 -13.54 31.86 -4.85
CA ALA A 167 -13.49 33.13 -5.57
C ALA A 167 -14.87 33.67 -6.03
N THR A 168 -15.98 32.96 -5.79
CA THR A 168 -17.32 33.42 -6.20
C THR A 168 -18.25 33.78 -5.04
N ALA A 169 -17.72 33.93 -3.81
CA ALA A 169 -18.55 34.24 -2.64
C ALA A 169 -18.04 35.46 -1.85
N THR A 170 -17.84 36.59 -2.52
CA THR A 170 -17.71 37.88 -1.83
C THR A 170 -18.23 39.02 -2.69
N GLU A 171 -19.54 39.02 -2.97
CA GLU A 171 -20.26 40.26 -3.22
C GLU A 171 -20.98 40.66 -1.92
N GLN A 172 -20.72 41.90 -1.48
CA GLN A 172 -21.42 42.67 -0.44
C GLN A 172 -20.98 42.47 1.02
N GLY A 173 -19.89 43.16 1.38
CA GLY A 173 -19.53 43.46 2.77
C GLY A 173 -18.48 44.57 2.81
N GLN A 174 -18.92 45.79 3.08
CA GLN A 174 -18.15 47.03 3.02
C GLN A 174 -17.04 47.12 4.08
N GLY A 175 -15.91 47.68 3.68
CA GLY A 175 -15.09 48.55 4.54
C GLY A 175 -14.11 47.86 5.49
N GLY A 176 -12.96 47.45 4.97
CA GLY A 176 -11.79 47.14 5.78
C GLY A 176 -10.58 46.91 4.88
N GLN A 177 -9.57 47.76 5.00
CA GLN A 177 -8.33 47.72 4.24
C GLN A 177 -7.64 46.35 4.41
N GLN A 178 -7.88 45.43 3.48
CA GLN A 178 -7.10 44.21 3.37
C GLN A 178 -5.96 44.47 2.39
N GLU A 179 -4.79 44.64 3.00
CA GLU A 179 -3.47 44.66 2.41
C GLU A 179 -3.33 43.49 1.43
N GLN A 180 -3.08 43.84 0.18
CA GLN A 180 -3.02 42.94 -0.96
C GLN A 180 -1.84 41.96 -0.82
N VAL A 181 -2.05 40.85 -0.13
CA VAL A 181 -1.22 39.66 -0.34
C VAL A 181 -1.72 39.02 -1.62
N GLN A 182 -1.37 39.62 -2.75
CA GLN A 182 -1.45 38.97 -4.05
C GLN A 182 -0.42 37.83 -4.02
N ALA A 183 -0.87 36.66 -3.57
CA ALA A 183 -0.16 35.42 -3.78
C ALA A 183 0.10 35.33 -5.28
N GLN A 184 1.36 35.54 -5.67
CA GLN A 184 1.85 35.32 -7.02
C GLN A 184 1.55 33.85 -7.34
N VAL A 185 0.44 33.60 -8.02
CA VAL A 185 0.20 32.31 -8.65
C VAL A 185 1.28 32.22 -9.72
N GLU A 186 2.41 31.60 -9.39
CA GLU A 186 3.41 31.23 -10.38
C GLU A 186 2.64 30.54 -11.51
N ASN A 187 2.75 31.09 -12.73
CA ASN A 187 2.21 30.46 -13.93
C ASN A 187 3.01 29.19 -14.19
N VAL A 188 2.74 28.14 -13.42
CA VAL A 188 3.27 26.81 -13.66
C VAL A 188 2.59 26.33 -14.94
N PRO A 189 3.35 26.01 -16.01
CA PRO A 189 2.75 25.52 -17.24
C PRO A 189 1.97 24.23 -16.97
N ASP A 190 0.71 24.18 -17.42
CA ASP A 190 -0.14 22.99 -17.31
C ASP A 190 0.41 21.90 -18.24
N ILE A 191 1.00 20.87 -17.66
CA ILE A 191 1.56 19.74 -18.41
C ILE A 191 0.40 18.78 -18.74
N PRO A 192 0.22 18.38 -20.00
CA PRO A 192 -0.80 17.40 -20.38
C PRO A 192 -0.57 16.04 -19.70
N ASP A 193 -1.64 15.32 -19.36
CA ASP A 193 -1.55 14.04 -18.66
C ASP A 193 -0.75 12.96 -19.42
N LYS A 194 -0.82 12.98 -20.75
CA LYS A 194 -0.05 12.07 -21.63
C LYS A 194 1.46 12.27 -21.54
N ASP A 195 1.90 13.43 -21.05
CA ASP A 195 3.30 13.82 -20.96
C ASP A 195 3.82 13.66 -19.52
N LYS A 196 3.10 12.91 -18.68
CA LYS A 196 3.46 12.60 -17.28
C LYS A 196 3.61 11.10 -17.07
N ILE A 197 4.46 10.75 -16.11
CA ILE A 197 4.53 9.41 -15.50
C ILE A 197 4.35 9.54 -14.00
N VAL A 198 4.03 8.43 -13.34
CA VAL A 198 4.11 8.32 -11.88
C VAL A 198 5.09 7.23 -11.48
N VAL A 199 5.86 7.49 -10.43
CA VAL A 199 6.80 6.55 -9.83
C VAL A 199 6.50 6.39 -8.34
N PHE A 200 6.40 5.16 -7.87
CA PHE A 200 6.07 4.86 -6.47
C PHE A 200 6.67 3.51 -6.04
N SER A 201 6.93 3.32 -4.75
CA SER A 201 7.26 1.98 -4.21
C SER A 201 6.03 1.08 -4.27
N ALA A 202 6.17 -0.21 -4.59
CA ALA A 202 5.04 -1.11 -4.78
C ALA A 202 4.06 -1.12 -3.60
N ALA A 203 4.55 -1.10 -2.35
CA ALA A 203 3.69 -1.04 -1.17
C ALA A 203 2.84 0.24 -1.04
N ALA A 204 3.21 1.34 -1.70
CA ALA A 204 2.49 2.62 -1.59
C ALA A 204 1.05 2.53 -2.07
N VAL A 205 0.74 1.61 -2.99
CA VAL A 205 -0.64 1.39 -3.45
C VAL A 205 -1.56 1.01 -2.31
N TYR A 206 -1.05 0.30 -1.29
CA TYR A 206 -1.84 -0.23 -0.18
C TYR A 206 -2.52 0.85 0.65
N GLU A 207 -2.06 2.09 0.63
CA GLU A 207 -2.70 3.19 1.35
C GLU A 207 -3.99 3.65 0.67
N ILE A 208 -4.14 3.37 -0.63
CA ILE A 208 -5.24 3.86 -1.46
C ILE A 208 -5.85 2.80 -2.38
N LEU A 209 -5.61 1.51 -2.14
CA LEU A 209 -6.07 0.40 -2.99
C LEU A 209 -7.56 0.48 -3.40
N PRO A 210 -8.52 0.83 -2.52
CA PRO A 210 -9.92 0.94 -2.92
C PRO A 210 -10.16 1.95 -4.05
N LEU A 211 -9.37 3.04 -4.10
CA LEU A 211 -9.52 4.07 -5.13
C LEU A 211 -9.13 3.57 -6.52
N TRP A 212 -8.29 2.54 -6.62
CA TRP A 212 -7.88 1.97 -7.90
C TRP A 212 -9.05 1.33 -8.64
N VAL A 213 -10.03 0.79 -7.90
CA VAL A 213 -11.15 0.01 -8.45
C VAL A 213 -12.52 0.61 -8.10
N SER A 214 -12.55 1.78 -7.46
CA SER A 214 -13.80 2.42 -7.03
C SER A 214 -14.63 2.92 -8.22
N LYS A 215 -14.01 3.65 -9.15
CA LYS A 215 -14.68 4.29 -10.27
C LYS A 215 -15.32 3.26 -11.20
N GLY A 216 -16.61 3.42 -11.48
CA GLY A 216 -17.38 2.51 -12.35
C GLY A 216 -17.77 1.19 -11.68
N SER A 217 -17.42 0.98 -10.42
CA SER A 217 -17.96 -0.13 -9.63
C SER A 217 -19.36 0.20 -9.11
N LYS A 218 -20.12 -0.84 -8.73
CA LYS A 218 -21.42 -0.65 -8.06
C LYS A 218 -21.31 0.05 -6.70
N CYS A 219 -20.09 0.16 -6.16
CA CYS A 219 -19.82 0.64 -4.81
C CYS A 219 -18.78 1.74 -4.80
N GLU A 220 -18.82 2.57 -5.85
CA GLU A 220 -17.96 3.73 -5.99
C GLU A 220 -18.00 4.63 -4.75
N ARG A 221 -19.18 4.77 -4.13
CA ARG A 221 -19.35 5.55 -2.89
C ARG A 221 -18.69 4.89 -1.68
N GLU A 222 -18.85 3.58 -1.49
CA GLU A 222 -18.22 2.88 -0.37
C GLU A 222 -16.71 2.79 -0.54
N LEU A 223 -16.24 2.36 -1.73
CA LEU A 223 -14.82 2.19 -2.04
C LEU A 223 -14.07 3.52 -2.18
N GLY A 224 -14.76 4.60 -2.55
CA GLY A 224 -14.21 5.95 -2.55
C GLY A 224 -13.94 6.52 -1.16
N ASN A 225 -14.51 5.91 -0.10
CA ASN A 225 -14.35 6.39 1.26
C ASN A 225 -13.18 5.70 1.98
N LEU A 226 -11.99 6.30 1.89
CA LEU A 226 -10.79 5.82 2.58
C LEU A 226 -10.91 5.79 4.11
N ALA A 227 -11.84 6.51 4.74
CA ALA A 227 -12.01 6.44 6.19
C ALA A 227 -12.54 5.05 6.64
N LYS A 228 -13.30 4.39 5.76
CA LYS A 228 -13.79 3.01 5.96
C LYS A 228 -12.74 1.96 5.61
N TYR A 229 -11.73 2.32 4.83
CA TYR A 229 -10.67 1.41 4.45
C TYR A 229 -9.80 1.04 5.65
N LYS A 230 -9.59 -0.25 5.86
CA LYS A 230 -8.78 -0.78 6.98
C LYS A 230 -7.83 -1.87 6.47
N PRO A 231 -6.64 -2.01 7.09
CA PRO A 231 -5.70 -3.08 6.77
C PRO A 231 -6.16 -4.47 7.25
N GLN A 232 -7.14 -4.51 8.17
CA GLN A 232 -7.73 -5.73 8.71
C GLN A 232 -9.25 -5.66 8.64
N ALA A 233 -9.89 -6.82 8.49
CA ALA A 233 -11.34 -6.93 8.43
C ALA A 233 -12.01 -6.49 9.74
N VAL A 234 -12.86 -5.47 9.65
CA VAL A 234 -13.69 -4.96 10.74
C VAL A 234 -15.12 -4.81 10.23
N ASP A 235 -16.09 -4.80 11.15
CA ASP A 235 -17.48 -4.56 10.78
C ASP A 235 -17.67 -3.23 10.02
N HIS A 236 -18.51 -3.25 8.98
CA HIS A 236 -18.79 -2.13 8.08
C HIS A 236 -17.56 -1.44 7.48
N SER A 237 -16.50 -2.20 7.17
CA SER A 237 -15.26 -1.68 6.61
C SER A 237 -15.10 -1.95 5.11
N VAL A 238 -14.17 -1.23 4.51
CA VAL A 238 -13.66 -1.50 3.18
C VAL A 238 -12.32 -2.20 3.31
N LEU A 239 -12.12 -3.19 2.46
CA LEU A 239 -11.00 -4.08 2.46
C LEU A 239 -10.47 -4.16 1.03
N ALA A 240 -9.15 -4.07 0.83
CA ALA A 240 -8.56 -4.13 -0.51
C ALA A 240 -7.12 -4.66 -0.48
N TRP A 241 -6.75 -5.47 -1.48
CA TRP A 241 -5.40 -6.06 -1.65
C TRP A 241 -5.01 -6.10 -3.11
N VAL A 242 -3.69 -6.15 -3.34
CA VAL A 242 -3.13 -6.67 -4.58
C VAL A 242 -3.24 -8.19 -4.49
N VAL A 243 -4.14 -8.78 -5.27
CA VAL A 243 -4.44 -10.22 -5.21
C VAL A 243 -3.50 -11.06 -6.07
N ASP A 244 -2.89 -10.43 -7.06
CA ASP A 244 -1.91 -11.05 -7.95
C ASP A 244 -1.01 -9.97 -8.54
N HIS A 245 0.24 -10.31 -8.81
CA HIS A 245 1.16 -9.47 -9.57
C HIS A 245 2.24 -10.30 -10.26
N THR A 246 2.70 -9.84 -11.42
CA THR A 246 3.79 -10.49 -12.16
C THR A 246 5.14 -9.93 -11.76
N LYS A 247 6.19 -10.73 -11.96
CA LYS A 247 7.59 -10.26 -11.86
C LYS A 247 8.11 -9.85 -13.25
N PRO A 248 8.92 -8.79 -13.35
CA PRO A 248 9.52 -8.38 -14.62
C PRO A 248 10.53 -9.44 -15.10
N GLN A 249 10.57 -9.68 -16.42
CA GLN A 249 11.56 -10.56 -17.05
C GLN A 249 12.88 -9.79 -17.29
N ARG A 250 13.60 -9.51 -16.20
CA ARG A 250 14.75 -8.59 -16.22
C ARG A 250 15.89 -9.06 -17.12
N ASP A 251 16.13 -10.37 -17.17
CA ASP A 251 17.16 -11.01 -17.99
C ASP A 251 16.90 -10.85 -19.51
N LEU A 252 15.65 -10.62 -19.89
CA LEU A 252 15.24 -10.35 -21.27
C LEU A 252 15.14 -8.85 -21.57
N GLY A 253 15.64 -7.99 -20.67
CA GLY A 253 15.55 -6.53 -20.81
C GLY A 253 14.13 -5.97 -20.64
N LYS A 254 13.16 -6.80 -20.27
CA LYS A 254 11.77 -6.37 -20.05
C LYS A 254 11.57 -5.94 -18.61
N ARG A 255 10.72 -4.94 -18.43
CA ARG A 255 10.37 -4.37 -17.12
C ARG A 255 8.87 -4.39 -16.86
N ASP A 256 8.08 -4.84 -17.83
CA ASP A 256 6.63 -4.84 -17.76
C ASP A 256 6.12 -5.74 -16.63
N ILE A 257 5.13 -5.22 -15.91
CA ILE A 257 4.40 -5.94 -14.88
C ILE A 257 2.90 -5.70 -15.03
N THR A 258 2.12 -6.63 -14.51
CA THR A 258 0.71 -6.47 -14.25
C THR A 258 0.45 -6.72 -12.79
N PHE A 259 -0.46 -5.96 -12.20
CA PHE A 259 -0.96 -6.23 -10.86
C PHE A 259 -2.48 -6.10 -10.83
N LYS A 260 -3.11 -6.99 -10.07
CA LYS A 260 -4.55 -7.07 -9.94
C LYS A 260 -4.94 -6.62 -8.55
N VAL A 261 -5.81 -5.63 -8.49
CA VAL A 261 -6.38 -5.11 -7.25
C VAL A 261 -7.79 -5.63 -7.11
N GLU A 262 -8.14 -6.07 -5.91
CA GLU A 262 -9.50 -6.37 -5.52
C GLU A 262 -9.85 -5.55 -4.27
N ALA A 263 -11.03 -4.93 -4.28
CA ALA A 263 -11.59 -4.23 -3.15
C ALA A 263 -13.03 -4.65 -2.90
N MET A 264 -13.41 -4.66 -1.64
CA MET A 264 -14.74 -5.07 -1.21
C MET A 264 -15.21 -4.28 0.01
N ALA A 265 -16.52 -4.07 0.10
CA ALA A 265 -17.16 -3.53 1.27
C ALA A 265 -17.80 -4.69 2.04
N VAL A 266 -17.47 -4.82 3.32
CA VAL A 266 -17.86 -5.98 4.13
C VAL A 266 -18.61 -5.58 5.40
N THR A 267 -19.45 -6.48 5.88
CA THR A 267 -20.14 -6.40 7.17
C THR A 267 -19.87 -7.68 7.94
N GLU A 268 -19.59 -7.57 9.25
CA GLU A 268 -19.34 -8.75 10.07
C GLU A 268 -20.64 -9.53 10.25
N THR A 269 -20.63 -10.81 9.90
CA THR A 269 -21.77 -11.71 10.15
C THR A 269 -21.95 -11.93 11.65
N GLU A 270 -23.16 -12.29 12.08
CA GLU A 270 -23.41 -12.66 13.48
C GLU A 270 -22.55 -13.86 13.93
N GLU A 271 -22.26 -14.79 13.03
CA GLU A 271 -21.37 -15.93 13.29
C GLU A 271 -19.91 -15.49 13.43
N GLY A 272 -19.42 -14.64 12.53
CA GLY A 272 -18.08 -14.04 12.59
C GLY A 272 -17.87 -13.26 13.88
N LYS A 273 -18.85 -12.45 14.26
CA LYS A 273 -18.85 -11.70 15.52
C LYS A 273 -18.78 -12.61 16.74
N ARG A 274 -19.58 -13.69 16.78
CA ARG A 274 -19.52 -14.68 17.87
C ARG A 274 -18.16 -15.37 17.93
N ALA A 275 -17.61 -15.77 16.79
CA ALA A 275 -16.30 -16.40 16.70
C ALA A 275 -15.19 -15.46 17.19
N ARG A 276 -15.18 -14.20 16.75
CA ARG A 276 -14.23 -13.18 17.22
C ARG A 276 -14.32 -12.95 18.72
N LEU A 277 -15.53 -12.77 19.27
CA LEU A 277 -15.72 -12.58 20.70
C LEU A 277 -15.29 -13.80 21.52
N MET A 278 -15.53 -15.02 21.01
CA MET A 278 -15.05 -16.26 21.62
C MET A 278 -13.51 -16.30 21.62
N TRP A 279 -12.89 -15.98 20.48
CA TRP A 279 -11.44 -15.96 20.33
C TRP A 279 -10.78 -14.92 21.25
N GLU A 280 -11.33 -13.72 21.35
CA GLU A 280 -10.86 -12.69 22.29
C GLU A 280 -11.00 -13.16 23.74
N ARG A 281 -12.12 -13.79 24.11
CA ARG A 281 -12.33 -14.33 25.46
C ARG A 281 -11.31 -15.43 25.78
N LEU A 282 -11.04 -16.32 24.82
CA LEU A 282 -10.04 -17.37 24.94
C LEU A 282 -8.64 -16.79 25.11
N HIS A 283 -8.24 -15.83 24.27
CA HIS A 283 -6.94 -15.16 24.38
C HIS A 283 -6.75 -14.45 25.72
N ARG A 284 -7.80 -13.79 26.24
CA ARG A 284 -7.78 -13.20 27.58
C ARG A 284 -7.68 -14.25 28.68
N ALA A 285 -8.23 -15.45 28.50
CA ALA A 285 -8.11 -16.54 29.45
C ALA A 285 -6.69 -17.15 29.43
N VAL A 286 -6.14 -17.42 28.25
CA VAL A 286 -4.76 -17.91 28.06
C VAL A 286 -3.76 -16.95 28.69
N LYS A 287 -3.81 -15.65 28.34
CA LYS A 287 -2.92 -14.64 28.91
C LYS A 287 -3.02 -14.51 30.42
N ARG A 288 -4.21 -14.76 31.01
CA ARG A 288 -4.38 -14.79 32.47
C ARG A 288 -3.75 -16.04 33.09
N ASN A 289 -3.90 -17.20 32.45
CA ASN A 289 -3.27 -18.45 32.90
C ASN A 289 -1.75 -18.39 32.81
N GLU A 290 -1.19 -17.88 31.71
CA GLU A 290 0.26 -17.66 31.56
C GLU A 290 0.80 -16.76 32.68
N ARG A 291 0.12 -15.64 32.97
CA ARG A 291 0.48 -14.77 34.09
C ARG A 291 0.41 -15.47 35.45
N LYS A 292 -0.54 -16.38 35.64
CA LYS A 292 -0.68 -17.17 36.88
C LYS A 292 0.48 -18.17 37.00
N GLN A 293 0.80 -18.89 35.93
CA GLN A 293 1.94 -19.83 35.87
C GLN A 293 3.26 -19.10 36.15
N GLN A 294 3.52 -17.97 35.49
CA GLN A 294 4.72 -17.16 35.75
C GLN A 294 4.83 -16.69 37.20
N ARG A 295 3.70 -16.42 37.89
CA ARG A 295 3.71 -16.06 39.32
C ARG A 295 4.02 -17.27 40.20
N GLU A 296 3.43 -18.43 39.90
CA GLU A 296 3.69 -19.67 40.64
C GLU A 296 5.14 -20.13 40.49
N GLU A 297 5.71 -20.03 39.29
CA GLU A 297 7.14 -20.30 39.03
C GLU A 297 8.06 -19.35 39.80
N ARG A 298 7.77 -18.04 39.80
CA ARG A 298 8.54 -17.05 40.59
C ARG A 298 8.47 -17.33 42.09
N LEU A 299 7.30 -17.72 42.59
CA LEU A 299 7.14 -18.09 44.01
C LEU A 299 7.89 -19.38 44.34
N LYS A 300 7.88 -20.37 43.45
CA LYS A 300 8.65 -21.62 43.61
C LYS A 300 10.15 -21.35 43.61
N ALA A 301 10.66 -20.59 42.64
CA ALA A 301 12.07 -20.20 42.57
C ALA A 301 12.52 -19.40 43.80
N ARG A 302 11.65 -18.52 44.33
CA ARG A 302 11.93 -17.80 45.58
C ARG A 302 12.07 -18.74 46.77
N LYS A 303 11.19 -19.74 46.90
CA LYS A 303 11.27 -20.75 47.97
C LYS A 303 12.53 -21.61 47.85
N GLU A 304 12.90 -22.04 46.64
CA GLU A 304 14.11 -22.83 46.40
C GLU A 304 15.40 -22.05 46.74
N MET A 305 15.45 -20.74 46.45
CA MET A 305 16.59 -19.90 46.87
C MET A 305 16.66 -19.72 48.39
N GLU A 306 15.51 -19.59 49.06
CA GLU A 306 15.44 -19.44 50.52
C GLU A 306 15.87 -20.75 51.22
N GLU A 307 15.41 -21.90 50.74
CA GLU A 307 15.84 -23.22 51.22
C GLU A 307 17.32 -23.51 50.93
N GLY A 308 17.82 -23.11 49.76
CA GLY A 308 19.24 -23.23 49.41
C GLY A 308 20.15 -22.38 50.30
N ARG A 309 19.76 -21.13 50.58
CA ARG A 309 20.51 -20.23 51.47
C ARG A 309 20.59 -20.77 52.90
N VAL A 310 19.50 -21.31 53.43
CA VAL A 310 19.48 -21.93 54.78
C VAL A 310 20.45 -23.10 54.86
N ARG A 311 20.69 -23.81 53.76
CA ARG A 311 21.61 -24.96 53.71
C ARG A 311 23.08 -24.57 53.71
N ASP A 312 23.44 -23.40 53.16
CA ASP A 312 24.83 -22.89 53.13
C ASP A 312 25.24 -22.21 54.45
N GLU A 313 24.29 -21.80 55.30
CA GLU A 313 24.55 -21.17 56.60
C GLU A 313 24.74 -22.18 57.76
N LEU A 314 24.58 -23.50 57.52
CA LEU A 314 24.76 -24.60 58.48
C LEU A 314 26.10 -25.32 58.32
#